data_AF-H6SXH4-F1
#
_entry.id   AF-H6SXH4-F1
#
_cell.length_a   1.000
_cell.length_b   1.000
_cell.length_c   1.000
_cell.angle_alpha   90.00
_cell.angle_beta   90.00
_cell.angle_gamma   90.00
#
_symmetry.space_group_name_H-M   'P 1'
#
loop_
_entity.id
_entity.type
_entity.pdbx_description
1 polymer ?
#
loop_
_entity_poly.entity_id
_entity_poly.type
_entity_poly.pdbx_seq_one_letter_code
_entity_poly.pdbx_strand_id
1 'polypeptide(L)'
;KKNVLIKTFFFSEIEYFNVERSALKNTSFPSFPNYYKYQLTERLDYWSYRVISLGFTLLTIGILCGAVWANEAWGSYWNWDPKETWAFITWTIFAIYLHSRTNQNWKGTNSALVASIGFLIIWICYFGINLLGIGLHSYGSFTLP
;
A
#
# COMPACT_ATOMS: atom_id res chain seq x y z
N LYS A 1 59.51 41.14 19.97
CA LYS A 1 58.07 41.53 19.91
C LYS A 1 57.41 41.23 18.56
N LYS A 2 58.01 41.53 17.39
CA LYS A 2 57.41 41.27 16.06
C LYS A 2 57.02 39.80 15.78
N ASN A 3 57.84 38.83 16.15
CA ASN A 3 57.55 37.40 15.88
C ASN A 3 56.32 36.85 16.65
N VAL A 4 55.96 37.45 17.78
CA VAL A 4 54.78 37.02 18.56
C VAL A 4 53.51 37.51 17.88
N LEU A 5 53.52 38.74 17.38
CA LEU A 5 52.40 39.37 16.66
C LEU A 5 52.08 38.66 15.34
N ILE A 6 53.11 38.20 14.64
CA ILE A 6 52.96 37.39 13.42
C ILE A 6 52.31 36.04 13.76
N LYS A 7 52.73 35.41 14.86
CA LYS A 7 52.21 34.10 15.28
C LYS A 7 50.73 34.17 15.71
N THR A 8 50.32 35.24 16.38
CA THR A 8 48.91 35.47 16.75
C THR A 8 48.03 35.74 15.54
N PHE A 9 48.56 36.41 14.51
CA PHE A 9 47.83 36.67 13.28
C PHE A 9 47.56 35.37 12.50
N PHE A 10 48.60 34.54 12.29
CA PHE A 10 48.45 33.25 11.61
C PHE A 10 47.52 32.28 12.36
N PHE A 11 47.56 32.28 13.70
CA PHE A 11 46.68 31.43 14.49
C PHE A 11 45.20 31.83 14.34
N SER A 12 44.92 33.14 14.35
CA SER A 12 43.56 33.65 14.16
C SER A 12 42.99 33.35 12.77
N GLU A 13 43.83 33.39 11.73
CA GLU A 13 43.43 33.13 10.35
C GLU A 13 43.10 31.65 10.12
N ILE A 14 43.88 30.75 10.74
CA ILE A 14 43.63 29.30 10.71
C ILE A 14 42.34 28.94 11.43
N GLU A 15 42.08 29.57 12.58
CA GLU A 15 40.87 29.33 13.38
C GLU A 15 39.61 29.79 12.64
N TYR A 16 39.68 30.97 12.01
CA TYR A 16 38.60 31.49 11.16
C TYR A 16 38.28 30.56 9.98
N PHE A 17 39.31 30.08 9.28
CA PHE A 17 39.14 29.18 8.13
C PHE A 17 38.56 27.81 8.52
N ASN A 18 38.87 27.33 9.72
CA ASN A 18 38.36 26.06 10.24
C ASN A 18 36.89 26.16 10.65
N VAL A 19 36.49 27.30 11.25
CA VAL A 19 35.09 27.62 11.57
C VAL A 19 34.25 27.70 10.29
N GLU A 20 34.72 28.39 9.25
CA GLU A 20 34.01 28.50 7.98
C GLU A 20 33.85 27.15 7.26
N ARG A 21 34.89 26.31 7.25
CA ARG A 21 34.80 24.93 6.75
C ARG A 21 33.80 24.08 7.53
N SER A 22 33.73 24.25 8.85
CA SER A 22 32.79 23.52 9.69
C SER A 22 31.35 23.98 9.43
N ALA A 23 31.14 25.27 9.17
CA ALA A 23 29.85 25.82 8.76
C ALA A 23 29.40 25.28 7.39
N LEU A 24 30.30 25.21 6.41
CA LEU A 24 30.02 24.66 5.07
C LEU A 24 29.83 23.14 5.07
N LYS A 25 30.46 22.40 6.00
CA LYS A 25 30.19 20.97 6.19
C LYS A 25 28.84 20.71 6.85
N ASN A 26 28.35 21.63 7.68
CA ASN A 26 27.05 21.52 8.34
C ASN A 26 25.88 21.96 7.46
N THR A 27 26.14 22.67 6.35
CA THR A 27 25.14 22.87 5.30
C THR A 27 25.03 21.61 4.46
N SER A 28 24.37 20.59 5.01
CA SER A 28 23.85 19.47 4.24
C SER A 28 23.01 20.04 3.10
N PHE A 29 23.41 19.81 1.84
CA PHE A 29 22.62 20.18 0.68
C PHE A 29 21.17 19.70 0.89
N PRO A 30 20.16 20.59 0.82
CA PRO A 30 18.78 20.14 0.87
C PRO A 30 18.56 19.21 -0.33
N SER A 31 18.22 17.95 -0.04
CA SER A 31 17.72 17.03 -1.06
C SER A 31 16.47 17.66 -1.63
N PHE A 32 16.54 18.20 -2.85
CA PHE A 32 15.35 18.69 -3.54
C PHE A 32 14.43 17.49 -3.75
N PRO A 33 13.24 17.45 -3.14
CA PRO A 33 12.29 16.39 -3.39
C PRO A 33 11.93 16.46 -4.88
N ASN A 34 12.07 15.33 -5.58
CA ASN A 34 11.77 15.26 -7.00
C ASN A 34 10.26 15.49 -7.20
N TYR A 35 9.88 16.72 -7.55
CA TYR A 35 8.49 17.18 -7.65
C TYR A 35 7.64 16.29 -8.56
N TYR A 36 8.23 15.79 -9.65
CA TYR A 36 7.57 14.85 -10.56
C TYR A 36 7.22 13.52 -9.87
N LYS A 37 8.12 12.99 -9.03
CA LYS A 37 7.83 11.76 -8.28
C LYS A 37 6.66 11.96 -7.33
N TYR A 38 6.61 13.09 -6.62
CA TYR A 38 5.51 13.40 -5.70
C TYR A 38 4.17 13.48 -6.45
N GLN A 39 4.12 14.22 -7.55
CA GLN A 39 2.90 14.33 -8.37
C GLN A 39 2.43 12.98 -8.92
N LEU A 40 3.37 12.12 -9.35
CA LEU A 40 3.05 10.78 -9.86
C LEU A 40 2.48 9.88 -8.77
N THR A 41 3.07 9.85 -7.58
CA THR A 41 2.58 9.05 -6.45
C THR A 41 1.19 9.50 -6.01
N GLU A 42 0.93 10.80 -5.94
CA GLU A 42 -0.39 11.32 -5.60
C GLU A 42 -1.45 10.94 -6.65
N ARG A 43 -1.10 11.01 -7.95
CA ARG A 43 -1.97 10.54 -9.04
C ARG A 43 -2.27 9.05 -8.90
N LEU A 44 -1.24 8.23 -8.66
CA LEU A 44 -1.38 6.78 -8.55
C LEU A 44 -2.29 6.39 -7.39
N ASP A 45 -2.10 7.04 -6.23
CA ASP A 45 -2.92 6.83 -5.04
C ASP A 45 -4.38 7.18 -5.31
N TYR A 46 -4.63 8.27 -6.04
CA TYR A 46 -5.97 8.71 -6.42
C TYR A 46 -6.69 7.70 -7.31
N TRP A 47 -6.02 7.21 -8.35
CA TRP A 47 -6.57 6.19 -9.23
C TRP A 47 -6.79 4.86 -8.52
N SER A 48 -5.84 4.45 -7.68
CA SER A 48 -5.94 3.23 -6.88
C SER A 48 -7.17 3.25 -5.97
N TYR A 49 -7.40 4.36 -5.28
CA TYR A 49 -8.59 4.54 -4.44
C TYR A 49 -9.89 4.39 -5.23
N ARG A 50 -9.99 5.00 -6.42
CA ARG A 50 -11.18 4.89 -7.28
C ARG A 50 -11.42 3.45 -7.72
N VAL A 51 -10.37 2.75 -8.16
CA VAL A 51 -10.48 1.35 -8.60
C VAL A 51 -10.92 0.45 -7.46
N ILE A 52 -10.34 0.60 -6.27
CA ILE A 52 -10.71 -0.22 -5.10
C ILE A 52 -12.14 0.10 -4.62
N SER A 53 -12.55 1.37 -4.64
CA SER A 53 -13.92 1.75 -4.32
C SER A 53 -14.92 1.12 -5.29
N LEU A 54 -14.62 1.12 -6.59
CA LEU A 54 -15.46 0.45 -7.60
C LEU A 54 -15.48 -1.06 -7.37
N GLY A 55 -14.32 -1.67 -7.13
CA GLY A 55 -14.18 -3.09 -6.81
C GLY A 55 -15.02 -3.49 -5.60
N PHE A 56 -15.01 -2.69 -4.54
CA PHE A 56 -15.84 -2.91 -3.35
C PHE A 56 -17.34 -2.89 -3.69
N THR A 57 -17.82 -1.89 -4.44
CA THR A 57 -19.24 -1.81 -4.81
C THR A 57 -19.68 -2.99 -5.66
N LEU A 58 -18.89 -3.37 -6.66
CA LEU A 58 -19.16 -4.51 -7.53
C LEU A 58 -19.14 -5.83 -6.75
N LEU A 59 -18.17 -6.00 -5.86
CA LEU A 59 -18.05 -7.19 -5.02
C LEU A 59 -19.24 -7.32 -4.05
N THR A 60 -19.70 -6.20 -3.48
CA THR A 60 -20.87 -6.19 -2.59
C THR A 60 -22.13 -6.63 -3.33
N ILE A 61 -22.36 -6.09 -4.53
CA ILE A 61 -23.48 -6.50 -5.40
C ILE A 61 -23.33 -7.97 -5.81
N GLY A 62 -22.10 -8.40 -6.11
CA GLY A 62 -21.78 -9.78 -6.48
C GLY A 62 -22.10 -10.79 -5.38
N ILE A 63 -21.76 -10.48 -4.12
CA ILE A 63 -22.09 -11.33 -2.97
C ILE A 63 -23.60 -11.40 -2.77
N LEU A 64 -24.31 -10.28 -2.85
CA LEU A 64 -25.77 -10.26 -2.68
C LEU A 64 -26.49 -11.04 -3.77
N CYS A 65 -26.12 -10.81 -5.04
CA CYS A 65 -26.66 -11.54 -6.18
C CYS A 65 -26.32 -13.04 -6.10
N GLY A 66 -25.07 -13.36 -5.73
CA GLY A 66 -24.60 -14.73 -5.53
C GLY A 66 -25.37 -15.46 -4.43
N ALA A 67 -25.65 -14.80 -3.30
CA ALA A 67 -26.42 -15.38 -2.20
C ALA A 67 -27.88 -15.68 -2.60
N VAL A 68 -28.51 -14.80 -3.38
CA VAL A 68 -29.86 -15.04 -3.92
C VAL A 68 -29.86 -16.24 -4.89
N TRP A 69 -28.86 -16.32 -5.76
CA TRP A 69 -28.72 -17.44 -6.69
C TRP A 69 -28.40 -18.75 -5.97
N ALA A 70 -27.56 -18.73 -4.93
CA ALA A 70 -27.22 -19.91 -4.13
C ALA A 70 -28.45 -20.50 -3.43
N ASN A 71 -29.36 -19.65 -2.96
CA ASN A 71 -30.63 -20.10 -2.40
C ASN A 71 -31.51 -20.81 -3.44
N GLU A 72 -31.54 -20.33 -4.68
CA GLU A 72 -32.28 -20.99 -5.77
C GLU A 72 -31.60 -22.29 -6.23
N ALA A 73 -30.28 -22.33 -6.25
CA ALA A 73 -29.53 -23.49 -6.72
C ALA A 73 -29.55 -24.64 -5.70
N TRP A 74 -29.30 -24.34 -4.42
CA TRP A 74 -29.01 -25.35 -3.38
C TRP A 74 -29.88 -25.19 -2.11
N GLY A 75 -30.84 -24.25 -2.07
CA GLY A 75 -31.80 -24.09 -0.97
C GLY A 75 -31.26 -23.40 0.29
N SER A 76 -30.06 -22.80 0.21
CA SER A 76 -29.42 -22.09 1.31
C SER A 76 -28.69 -20.85 0.79
N TYR A 77 -28.83 -19.72 1.49
CA TYR A 77 -28.20 -18.43 1.13
C TYR A 77 -26.69 -18.40 1.37
N TRP A 78 -26.18 -19.25 2.27
CA TRP A 78 -24.78 -19.25 2.67
C TRP A 78 -24.42 -20.60 3.29
N ASN A 79 -23.41 -21.28 2.73
CA ASN A 79 -22.98 -22.61 3.15
C ASN A 79 -21.55 -22.64 3.70
N TRP A 80 -20.91 -21.48 3.89
CA TRP A 80 -19.52 -21.40 4.38
C TRP A 80 -18.51 -22.14 3.49
N ASP A 81 -18.83 -22.31 2.21
CA ASP A 81 -17.92 -22.91 1.26
C ASP A 81 -16.64 -22.07 1.14
N PRO A 82 -15.50 -22.67 0.77
CA PRO A 82 -14.25 -21.93 0.58
C PRO A 82 -14.42 -20.73 -0.34
N LYS A 83 -15.26 -20.83 -1.37
CA LYS A 83 -15.53 -19.73 -2.32
C LYS A 83 -16.28 -18.57 -1.67
N GLU A 84 -17.28 -18.86 -0.84
CA GLU A 84 -18.09 -17.85 -0.14
C GLU A 84 -17.29 -17.16 0.98
N THR A 85 -16.52 -17.95 1.75
CA THR A 85 -15.68 -17.44 2.82
C THR A 85 -14.58 -16.51 2.31
N TRP A 86 -13.91 -16.86 1.20
CA TRP A 86 -12.93 -15.98 0.57
C TRP A 86 -13.57 -14.70 0.00
N ALA A 87 -14.78 -14.76 -0.53
CA ALA A 87 -15.52 -13.56 -0.94
C ALA A 87 -15.80 -12.63 0.26
N PHE A 88 -16.17 -13.17 1.42
CA PHE A 88 -16.39 -12.38 2.63
C PHE A 88 -15.09 -11.79 3.23
N ILE A 89 -14.00 -12.55 3.23
CA ILE A 89 -12.68 -12.07 3.71
C ILE A 89 -12.21 -10.89 2.85
N THR A 90 -12.31 -11.00 1.53
CA THR A 90 -11.90 -9.95 0.60
C THR A 90 -12.77 -8.70 0.73
N TRP A 91 -14.09 -8.88 0.90
CA TRP A 91 -15.01 -7.79 1.23
C TRP A 91 -14.60 -7.04 2.50
N THR A 92 -14.28 -7.78 3.57
CA THR A 92 -13.86 -7.20 4.86
C THR A 92 -12.58 -6.39 4.72
N ILE A 93 -11.61 -6.87 3.94
CA ILE A 93 -10.35 -6.15 3.72
C ILE A 93 -10.56 -4.85 2.94
N PHE A 94 -11.39 -4.88 1.89
CA PHE A 94 -11.75 -3.67 1.15
C PHE A 94 -12.51 -2.66 2.02
N ALA A 95 -13.39 -3.14 2.91
CA ALA A 95 -14.07 -2.31 3.88
C ALA A 95 -13.09 -1.64 4.86
N ILE A 96 -12.13 -2.40 5.42
CA ILE A 96 -11.08 -1.87 6.31
C ILE A 96 -10.21 -0.84 5.57
N TYR A 97 -9.84 -1.12 4.32
CA TYR A 97 -9.07 -0.18 3.50
C TYR A 97 -9.79 1.16 3.31
N LEU A 98 -11.05 1.13 2.88
CA LEU A 98 -11.85 2.34 2.66
C LEU A 98 -12.10 3.07 3.99
N HIS A 99 -12.40 2.34 5.06
CA HIS A 99 -12.61 2.90 6.40
C HIS A 99 -11.35 3.59 6.95
N SER A 100 -10.17 3.00 6.73
CA SER A 100 -8.89 3.60 7.09
C SER A 100 -8.63 4.89 6.29
N ARG A 101 -9.00 4.91 4.99
CA ARG A 101 -8.82 6.09 4.12
C ARG A 101 -9.74 7.26 4.49
N THR A 102 -10.97 7.00 4.95
CA THR A 102 -11.91 8.06 5.41
C THR A 102 -11.39 8.79 6.65
N ASN A 103 -10.53 8.15 7.45
CA ASN A 103 -9.90 8.76 8.61
C ASN A 103 -8.68 9.63 8.19
N GLN A 104 -8.97 10.87 7.81
CA GLN A 104 -8.04 11.90 7.28
C GLN A 104 -6.82 12.23 8.18
N ASN A 105 -6.82 11.79 9.44
CA ASN A 105 -5.72 12.01 10.39
C ASN A 105 -4.46 11.18 10.10
N TRP A 106 -4.52 10.25 9.12
CA TRP A 106 -3.40 9.38 8.74
C TRP A 106 -2.69 9.90 7.48
N LYS A 107 -2.10 11.10 7.56
CA LYS A 107 -1.27 11.66 6.47
C LYS A 107 0.18 11.15 6.58
N GLY A 108 0.60 10.30 5.63
CA GLY A 108 1.96 9.73 5.51
C GLY A 108 2.01 8.21 5.70
N THR A 109 3.08 7.54 5.22
CA THR A 109 3.54 6.11 5.30
C THR A 109 2.53 4.98 5.08
N ASN A 110 1.30 5.18 5.51
CA ASN A 110 0.15 4.28 5.45
C ASN A 110 -0.35 4.04 4.02
N SER A 111 -0.21 5.01 3.10
CA SER A 111 -0.56 4.81 1.67
C SER A 111 0.26 3.67 1.03
N ALA A 112 1.55 3.54 1.36
CA ALA A 112 2.42 2.51 0.81
C ALA A 112 2.14 1.11 1.40
N LEU A 113 1.88 1.04 2.72
CA LEU A 113 1.52 -0.20 3.41
C LEU A 113 0.19 -0.76 2.90
N VAL A 114 -0.69 0.13 2.51
CA VAL A 114 -2.01 -0.21 2.04
C VAL A 114 -2.01 -0.61 0.56
N ALA A 115 -1.16 0.01 -0.27
CA ALA A 115 -0.88 -0.47 -1.62
C ALA A 115 -0.24 -1.87 -1.61
N SER A 116 0.66 -2.15 -0.67
CA SER A 116 1.27 -3.49 -0.53
C SER A 116 0.27 -4.54 -0.03
N ILE A 117 -0.64 -4.18 0.87
CA ILE A 117 -1.78 -5.04 1.27
C ILE A 117 -2.67 -5.36 0.07
N GLY A 118 -3.01 -4.36 -0.76
CA GLY A 118 -3.83 -4.56 -1.96
C GLY A 118 -3.19 -5.51 -2.97
N PHE A 119 -1.86 -5.43 -3.13
CA PHE A 119 -1.10 -6.31 -4.01
C PHE A 119 -1.04 -7.77 -3.50
N LEU A 120 -0.84 -7.97 -2.19
CA LEU A 120 -0.86 -9.29 -1.56
C LEU A 120 -2.24 -9.95 -1.65
N ILE A 121 -3.32 -9.18 -1.50
CA ILE A 121 -4.69 -9.69 -1.60
C ILE A 121 -5.01 -10.19 -3.01
N ILE A 122 -4.57 -9.49 -4.07
CA ILE A 122 -4.82 -9.90 -5.46
C ILE A 122 -4.12 -11.25 -5.75
N TRP A 123 -2.92 -11.45 -5.22
CA TRP A 123 -2.22 -12.73 -5.29
C TRP A 123 -2.96 -13.85 -4.54
N ILE A 124 -3.46 -13.57 -3.35
CA ILE A 124 -4.21 -14.55 -2.55
C ILE A 124 -5.56 -14.89 -3.20
N CYS A 125 -6.26 -13.93 -3.81
CA CYS A 125 -7.50 -14.18 -4.56
C CYS A 125 -7.28 -15.04 -5.81
N TYR A 126 -6.19 -14.77 -6.55
CA TYR A 126 -5.92 -15.48 -7.80
C TYR A 126 -5.38 -16.90 -7.56
N PHE A 127 -4.52 -17.07 -6.54
CA PHE A 127 -3.90 -18.35 -6.23
C PHE A 127 -4.76 -19.21 -5.28
N GLY A 128 -5.39 -18.61 -4.26
CA GLY A 128 -6.10 -19.33 -3.20
C GLY A 128 -7.38 -20.02 -3.65
N ILE A 129 -8.16 -19.38 -4.54
CA ILE A 129 -9.45 -19.93 -4.99
C ILE A 129 -9.24 -20.96 -6.11
N ASN A 130 -8.19 -20.83 -6.92
CA ASN A 130 -7.91 -21.74 -8.02
C ASN A 130 -7.25 -23.06 -7.55
N LEU A 131 -6.52 -23.05 -6.42
CA LEU A 131 -5.85 -24.25 -5.90
C LEU A 131 -6.76 -25.16 -5.05
N LEU A 132 -7.86 -24.63 -4.52
CA LEU A 132 -8.65 -25.39 -3.56
C LEU A 132 -9.47 -26.50 -4.22
N GLY A 133 -10.00 -26.35 -5.43
CA GLY A 133 -10.66 -27.46 -6.14
C GLY A 133 -11.83 -28.15 -5.40
N ILE A 134 -12.21 -27.70 -4.20
CA ILE A 134 -13.28 -28.27 -3.38
C ILE A 134 -14.46 -27.28 -3.31
N GLY A 135 -15.64 -27.81 -3.61
CA GLY A 135 -16.94 -27.13 -3.64
C GLY A 135 -17.80 -27.68 -4.78
N LEU A 136 -19.13 -27.59 -4.66
CA LEU A 136 -20.16 -28.12 -5.59
C LEU A 136 -20.07 -27.65 -7.06
N HIS A 137 -19.01 -26.94 -7.43
CA HIS A 137 -18.69 -26.44 -8.78
C HIS A 137 -17.39 -27.04 -9.35
N SER A 138 -16.96 -28.21 -8.88
CA SER A 138 -15.93 -29.01 -9.55
C SER A 138 -16.59 -29.88 -10.64
N TYR A 139 -16.75 -29.35 -11.86
CA TYR A 139 -17.26 -30.09 -13.03
C TYR A 139 -16.14 -30.74 -13.86
N GLY A 140 -14.92 -30.75 -13.34
CA GLY A 140 -13.74 -31.27 -14.03
C GLY A 140 -13.05 -32.35 -13.22
N SER A 141 -13.72 -33.49 -12.98
CA SER A 141 -12.99 -34.70 -12.61
C SER A 141 -12.28 -35.22 -13.86
N PHE A 142 -10.96 -35.05 -13.94
CA PHE A 142 -10.17 -35.86 -14.85
C PHE A 142 -10.20 -37.30 -14.33
N THR A 143 -11.12 -38.10 -14.87
CA THR A 143 -11.03 -39.55 -14.81
C THR A 143 -9.90 -39.94 -15.76
N LEU A 144 -8.68 -40.08 -15.23
CA LEU A 144 -7.63 -40.79 -15.95
C LEU A 144 -8.04 -42.28 -16.06
N PRO A 145 -7.89 -42.89 -17.25
CA PRO A 145 -8.25 -44.29 -17.48
C PRO A 145 -7.37 -45.27 -16.72
#